data_AF-A0A9D8IAC6-F1
#
_entry.id   AF-A0A9D8IAC6-F1
#
_cell.length_a   1.000
_cell.length_b   1.000
_cell.length_c   1.000
_cell.angle_alpha   90.00
_cell.angle_beta   90.00
_cell.angle_gamma   90.00
#
_symmetry.space_group_name_H-M   'P 1'
#
loop_
_entity.id
_entity.type
_entity.pdbx_description
1 polymer ?
#
loop_
_entity_poly.entity_id
_entity_poly.type
_entity_poly.pdbx_seq_one_letter_code
_entity_poly.pdbx_strand_id
1 'polypeptide(L)' 'MNTLRSLASATLASLLLAPAASARINVVTLPGRDTVQLTIYNSADLTLVKETRVLTFRKGINKLEFSWANTLID' A
#
# COMPACT_ATOMS: atom_id res chain seq x y z
N MET A 1 -0.27 32.07 31.53
CA MET A 1 0.59 32.47 30.38
C MET A 1 1.83 31.59 30.24
N ASN A 2 2.53 31.22 31.34
CA ASN A 2 3.75 30.40 31.26
C ASN A 2 3.50 28.92 30.92
N THR A 3 2.39 28.34 31.38
CA THR A 3 1.98 26.96 31.08
C THR A 3 1.62 26.76 29.61
N LEU A 4 0.99 27.75 28.99
CA LEU A 4 0.66 27.73 27.56
C LEU A 4 1.93 27.80 26.69
N ARG A 5 2.93 28.58 27.12
CA ARG A 5 4.23 28.68 26.45
C ARG A 5 5.04 27.39 26.58
N SER A 6 5.04 26.75 27.75
CA SER A 6 5.72 25.46 27.94
C SER A 6 5.08 24.34 27.12
N LEU A 7 3.74 24.33 27.01
CA LEU A 7 3.02 23.41 26.13
C LEU A 7 3.39 23.64 24.66
N ALA A 8 3.38 24.89 24.20
CA ALA A 8 3.77 25.24 22.83
C ALA A 8 5.21 24.81 22.50
N SER A 9 6.17 25.04 23.42
CA SER A 9 7.55 24.60 23.24
C SER A 9 7.68 23.08 23.20
N ALA A 10 6.92 22.35 24.02
CA ALA A 10 6.92 20.89 24.03
C ALA A 10 6.36 20.31 22.72
N THR A 11 5.28 20.91 22.19
CA THR A 11 4.72 20.51 20.89
C THR A 11 5.70 20.78 19.75
N LEU A 12 6.36 21.94 19.73
CA LEU A 12 7.35 22.26 18.72
C LEU A 12 8.55 21.31 18.75
N ALA A 13 9.05 20.98 19.95
CA ALA A 13 10.10 19.99 20.12
C ALA A 13 9.68 18.62 19.59
N SER A 14 8.46 18.18 19.87
CA SER A 14 7.96 16.89 19.36
C SER A 14 7.87 16.84 17.84
N LEU A 15 7.52 17.95 17.19
CA LEU A 15 7.44 18.04 15.73
C LEU A 15 8.83 18.02 15.07
N LEU A 16 9.82 18.64 15.72
CA LEU A 16 11.22 18.66 15.26
C LEU A 16 11.91 17.30 15.38
N LEU A 17 11.47 16.44 16.30
CA LEU A 17 11.98 15.08 16.48
C LEU A 17 11.21 14.03 15.67
N ALA A 18 10.20 14.42 14.88
CA ALA A 18 9.43 13.46 14.10
C ALA A 18 10.31 12.78 13.03
N PRO A 19 10.31 11.43 12.93
CA PRO A 19 11.07 10.73 11.90
C PRO A 19 10.51 11.01 10.51
N ALA A 20 11.39 11.02 9.50
CA ALA A 20 10.96 11.21 8.12
C ALA A 20 10.07 10.05 7.65
N ALA A 21 8.84 10.35 7.27
CA ALA A 21 7.96 9.39 6.62
C ALA A 21 8.48 9.15 5.20
N SER A 22 8.92 7.91 4.92
CA SER A 22 9.35 7.51 3.58
C SER A 22 8.21 6.78 2.88
N ALA A 23 7.74 7.33 1.77
CA ALA A 23 6.82 6.66 0.85
C ALA A 23 7.53 6.45 -0.49
N ARG A 24 7.42 5.25 -1.06
CA ARG A 24 8.01 4.92 -2.35
C ARG A 24 6.91 4.60 -3.35
N ILE A 25 6.91 5.29 -4.48
CA ILE A 25 6.10 4.94 -5.66
C ILE A 25 6.99 4.11 -6.57
N ASN A 26 6.59 2.88 -6.86
CA ASN A 26 7.28 2.02 -7.80
C ASN A 26 6.45 1.89 -9.08
N VAL A 27 7.07 2.07 -10.24
CA VAL A 27 6.44 1.76 -11.52
C VAL A 27 7.00 0.42 -11.97
N VAL A 28 6.13 -0.55 -12.16
CA VAL A 28 6.50 -1.88 -12.65
C VAL A 28 5.74 -2.18 -13.93
N THR A 29 6.43 -2.75 -14.92
CA THR A 29 5.77 -3.30 -16.10
C THR A 29 5.31 -4.72 -15.75
N LEU A 30 4.00 -4.91 -15.67
CA LEU A 30 3.42 -6.23 -15.44
C LEU A 30 3.27 -6.97 -16.78
N PRO A 31 3.59 -8.27 -16.85
CA PRO A 31 3.26 -9.08 -18.01
C PRO A 31 1.73 -9.14 -18.21
N GLY A 32 1.32 -9.53 -19.41
CA GLY A 32 -0.08 -9.73 -19.76
C GLY A 32 -0.81 -10.66 -18.78
N ARG A 33 -2.12 -10.47 -18.66
CA ARG A 33 -2.98 -11.36 -17.88
C ARG A 33 -3.12 -12.69 -18.65
N ASP A 34 -2.95 -13.80 -17.95
CA ASP A 34 -3.15 -15.13 -18.54
C ASP A 34 -4.64 -15.52 -18.45
N THR A 35 -5.19 -15.46 -17.23
CA THR A 35 -6.62 -15.67 -17.00
C THR A 35 -7.18 -14.65 -16.03
N VAL A 36 -8.44 -14.25 -16.24
CA VAL A 36 -9.20 -13.38 -15.34
C VAL A 36 -10.57 -14.01 -15.14
N GLN A 37 -10.97 -14.18 -13.89
CA GLN A 37 -12.29 -14.67 -13.51
C GLN A 37 -12.91 -13.71 -12.49
N LEU A 38 -14.19 -13.39 -12.71
CA LEU A 38 -15.00 -12.61 -11.79
C LEU A 38 -16.14 -13.49 -11.25
N THR A 39 -16.25 -13.56 -9.93
CA THR A 39 -17.37 -14.23 -9.25
C THR A 39 -18.13 -13.20 -8.44
N ILE A 40 -19.39 -12.96 -8.80
CA ILE A 40 -20.30 -12.04 -8.12
C ILE A 40 -21.19 -12.87 -7.18
N TYR A 41 -21.10 -12.63 -5.88
CA TYR A 41 -21.90 -13.34 -4.89
C TYR A 41 -23.19 -12.58 -4.64
N ASN A 42 -24.25 -12.79 -5.42
CA ASN A 42 -25.50 -12.00 -5.27
C ASN A 42 -26.15 -12.07 -3.87
N SER A 43 -25.80 -13.08 -3.06
CA SER A 43 -26.28 -13.24 -1.69
C SER A 43 -25.46 -12.50 -0.62
N ALA A 44 -24.37 -11.85 -1.00
CA ALA A 44 -23.50 -11.08 -0.11
C ALA A 44 -22.97 -9.84 -0.82
N ASP A 45 -22.59 -8.78 -0.11
CA ASP A 45 -21.93 -7.63 -0.74
C ASP A 45 -20.44 -7.92 -0.95
N LEU A 46 -20.16 -8.93 -1.78
CA LEU A 46 -18.82 -9.43 -2.05
C LEU A 46 -18.67 -9.77 -3.53
N THR A 47 -17.52 -9.40 -4.09
CA THR A 47 -17.08 -9.85 -5.41
C THR A 47 -15.67 -10.40 -5.31
N LEU A 48 -15.46 -11.60 -5.85
CA LEU A 48 -14.12 -12.20 -5.93
C LEU A 48 -13.55 -12.01 -7.33
N VAL A 49 -12.36 -11.42 -7.41
CA VAL A 49 -11.56 -11.34 -8.63
C VAL A 49 -10.39 -12.31 -8.49
N LYS A 50 -10.30 -13.28 -9.39
CA LYS A 50 -9.14 -14.17 -9.52
C LYS A 50 -8.42 -13.85 -10.82
N GLU A 51 -7.14 -13.51 -10.72
CA GLU A 51 -6.29 -13.23 -11.86
C GLU A 51 -5.00 -14.03 -11.78
N THR A 52 -4.59 -14.63 -12.90
CA THR A 52 -3.33 -15.37 -13.01
C THR A 52 -2.39 -14.66 -13.98
N ARG A 53 -1.11 -14.60 -13.60
CA ARG A 53 -0.02 -14.12 -14.46
C ARG A 53 1.20 -15.02 -14.33
N VAL A 54 1.88 -15.23 -15.45
CA VAL A 54 3.21 -15.85 -15.46
C VAL A 54 4.25 -14.75 -15.34
N LEU A 55 5.05 -14.79 -14.27
CA LEU A 55 6.14 -13.84 -14.04
C LEU A 55 7.48 -14.47 -14.44
N THR A 56 8.29 -13.73 -15.20
CA THR A 56 9.65 -14.15 -15.52
C THR A 56 10.60 -13.69 -14.43
N PHE A 57 11.28 -14.62 -13.77
CA PHE A 57 12.31 -14.31 -12.79
C PHE A 57 13.71 -14.29 -13.42
N ARG A 58 14.59 -13.47 -12.84
CA ARG A 58 16.00 -13.41 -13.20
C ARG A 58 16.84 -14.15 -12.16
N LYS A 59 18.05 -14.56 -12.53
CA LYS A 59 19.01 -15.12 -11.57
C LYS A 59 19.29 -14.11 -10.46
N GLY A 60 19.18 -14.54 -9.19
CA GLY A 60 19.37 -13.70 -8.01
C GLY A 60 18.08 -13.42 -7.25
N ILE A 61 18.06 -12.34 -6.46
CA ILE A 61 16.91 -11.97 -5.61
C ILE A 61 15.88 -11.21 -6.46
N ASN A 62 14.65 -11.72 -6.50
CA ASN A 62 13.52 -11.06 -7.16
C ASN A 62 12.55 -10.59 -6.06
N LYS A 63 12.49 -9.28 -5.81
CA LYS A 63 11.56 -8.70 -4.83
C LYS A 63 10.16 -8.63 -5.46
N LEU A 64 9.19 -9.30 -4.84
CA LEU A 64 7.78 -9.19 -5.21
C LEU A 64 7.10 -8.16 -4.33
N GLU A 65 6.41 -7.21 -4.95
CA GLU A 65 5.62 -6.19 -4.28
C GLU A 65 4.21 -6.25 -4.84
N PHE A 66 3.22 -6.26 -3.95
CA PHE A 66 1.82 -6.18 -4.30
C PHE A 66 1.31 -4.81 -3.87
N SER A 67 0.65 -4.12 -4.79
CA SER A 67 0.03 -2.83 -4.52
C SER A 67 -1.40 -2.87 -5.02
N TRP A 68 -2.30 -2.36 -4.21
CA TRP A 68 -3.69 -2.13 -4.57
C TRP A 68 -3.96 -0.64 -4.46
N ALA A 69 -4.83 -0.15 -5.33
CA ALA A 69 -5.34 1.21 -5.27
C ALA A 69 -6.86 1.12 -5.28
N ASN A 70 -7.50 1.86 -4.37
CA ASN A 70 -8.96 1.92 -4.27
C ASN A 70 -9.63 0.53 -4.13
N THR A 71 -8.97 -0.41 -3.45
CA THR A 71 -9.52 -1.73 -3.16
C THR A 71 -9.50 -1.94 -1.66
N LEU A 72 -10.68 -2.19 -1.08
CA LEU A 72 -10.79 -2.67 0.29
C LEU A 72 -10.47 -4.17 0.26
N ILE A 73 -9.35 -4.54 0.86
CA ILE A 73 -8.97 -5.95 1.07
C ILE A 73 -9.27 -6.22 2.54
N ASP A 74 -10.27 -7.06 2.79
CA ASP A 74 -10.49 -7.71 4.08
C ASP A 74 -9.70 -9.03 4.11
#